data_AF-Q4A7L6-F1
#
_entry.id   AF-Q4A7L6-F1
#
_cell.length_a   1.000
_cell.length_b   1.000
_cell.length_c   1.000
_cell.angle_alpha   90.00
_cell.angle_beta   90.00
_cell.angle_gamma   90.00
#
_symmetry.space_group_name_H-M   'P 1'
#
loop_
_entity.id
_entity.type
_entity.pdbx_description
1 polymer ?
#
loop_
_entity_poly.entity_id
_entity_poly.type
_entity_poly.pdbx_seq_one_letter_code
_entity_poly.pdbx_strand_id
1 'polypeptide(L)'
;MYKFKFADIGEGLHEGVVAQIYKKEGETVNEGDSLFSVETDKITADIPSPKTGKIVKVLMAEGDTIHVGQEIYHIDDGSGAETEVEEAKPETEEKPAGGASVVGEVKVSDALLSFDFGPKKAKTASSEKILAASDSKKVEDKIEKPTNSGKIYQGQIEKEFDVIVVGSGPGGYLAAAEAGNAGLSTLIVEKEFWGGVCLNVGCIPTKAMLKTAEVFDYLEQFSDFGLSGNSDLKISWEKMHQRKTEVVNKLVGGVKAIVRSAKATSIFGKAEFVGAREISVDGKVYRGKNVILATGSVDKNVILATGSVDRKLNLPGFDRGYKSGKIITSKEAINLEQKIDSIVIIGGGVIGVEFAQIFSAAGIKVTILQNLPRLLANLDSEISQIITKNLVDKGVKVITNTNILRFEDDQIIYEFEGKTELITGEKILVSIGRQANSQGLAEVGIELDSRGSVIVDDQCRTNVDGVYAIGDLSAKAMLAHVAYRHAVVSVAAILGKTEKYQEKTVPACVYTHPEIAVVGLTEEQARQAGHDFVIGKASFSHIGKAIASGNAYGFAKLIIDKKYGEIIGAHIIGPVATDLISEIVIAMDSEVTVYELAAAIHPHPTYSEIIWEAARSAVTKLKKMK
;
A
#
# COMPACT_ATOMS: atom_id res chain seq x y z
N MET A 1 36.08 -41.22 -3.38
CA MET A 1 34.84 -41.13 -2.57
C MET A 1 34.96 -39.96 -1.61
N TYR A 2 34.38 -38.85 -2.03
CA TYR A 2 34.29 -37.62 -1.27
C TYR A 2 33.23 -37.74 -0.16
N LYS A 3 33.63 -37.41 1.07
CA LYS A 3 32.75 -37.29 2.24
C LYS A 3 32.32 -35.83 2.38
N PHE A 4 31.11 -35.49 1.97
CA PHE A 4 30.59 -34.14 2.15
C PHE A 4 30.17 -33.95 3.61
N LYS A 5 30.79 -32.95 4.25
CA LYS A 5 30.46 -32.48 5.59
C LYS A 5 29.67 -31.17 5.48
N PHE A 6 28.66 -31.00 6.33
CA PHE A 6 27.89 -29.77 6.38
C PHE A 6 28.81 -28.60 6.74
N ALA A 7 28.87 -27.60 5.88
CA ALA A 7 29.72 -26.42 6.04
C ALA A 7 28.99 -25.31 6.82
N ASP A 8 29.74 -24.36 7.37
CA ASP A 8 29.17 -23.13 7.93
C ASP A 8 28.47 -22.35 6.81
N ILE A 9 27.21 -22.00 7.04
CA ILE A 9 26.32 -21.29 6.10
C ILE A 9 26.39 -19.76 6.27
N GLY A 10 27.24 -19.27 7.17
CA GLY A 10 27.38 -17.86 7.51
C GLY A 10 26.57 -17.44 8.75
N GLU A 11 26.83 -16.22 9.22
CA GLU A 11 26.19 -15.58 10.38
C GLU A 11 26.36 -16.28 11.75
N GLY A 12 27.23 -17.30 11.88
CA GLY A 12 27.48 -18.00 13.14
C GLY A 12 26.42 -19.06 13.49
N LEU A 13 25.76 -19.62 12.47
CA LEU A 13 24.79 -20.71 12.61
C LEU A 13 25.53 -22.05 12.68
N HIS A 14 25.46 -22.73 13.82
CA HIS A 14 26.17 -23.98 14.07
C HIS A 14 25.35 -25.25 13.77
N GLU A 15 24.05 -25.10 13.51
CA GLU A 15 23.11 -26.18 13.21
C GLU A 15 21.96 -25.70 12.31
N GLY A 16 21.24 -26.64 11.70
CA GLY A 16 20.03 -26.37 10.93
C GLY A 16 19.18 -27.62 10.71
N VAL A 17 17.91 -27.45 10.35
CA VAL A 17 16.96 -28.56 10.13
C VAL A 17 16.86 -28.86 8.64
N VAL A 18 16.98 -30.13 8.25
CA VAL A 18 16.84 -30.58 6.86
C VAL A 18 15.38 -30.43 6.42
N ALA A 19 15.09 -29.47 5.55
CA ALA A 19 13.73 -29.17 5.12
C ALA A 19 13.25 -30.10 3.98
N GLN A 20 14.09 -30.30 2.95
CA GLN A 20 13.79 -31.19 1.83
C GLN A 20 15.06 -31.78 1.21
N ILE A 21 15.03 -33.06 0.81
CA ILE A 21 16.14 -33.72 0.11
C ILE A 21 15.82 -33.83 -1.38
N TYR A 22 16.61 -33.16 -2.23
CA TYR A 22 16.41 -33.11 -3.68
C TYR A 22 17.04 -34.29 -4.42
N LYS A 23 18.14 -34.85 -3.88
CA LYS A 23 18.97 -35.87 -4.55
C LYS A 23 19.18 -37.11 -3.68
N LYS A 24 18.80 -38.28 -4.20
CA LYS A 24 18.77 -39.55 -3.47
C LYS A 24 19.94 -40.47 -3.79
N GLU A 25 20.09 -41.53 -2.99
CA GLU A 25 21.09 -42.58 -3.22
C GLU A 25 20.94 -43.19 -4.63
N GLY A 26 22.05 -43.29 -5.35
CA GLY A 26 22.11 -43.80 -6.71
C GLY A 26 22.03 -42.75 -7.82
N GLU A 27 21.67 -41.50 -7.52
CA GLU A 27 21.65 -40.41 -8.52
C GLU A 27 23.05 -39.86 -8.82
N THR A 28 23.23 -39.38 -10.06
CA THR A 28 24.41 -38.61 -10.48
C THR A 28 24.13 -37.12 -10.33
N VAL A 29 25.09 -36.37 -9.79
CA VAL A 29 25.05 -34.92 -9.58
C VAL A 29 26.29 -34.25 -10.14
N ASN A 30 26.17 -32.99 -10.55
CA ASN A 30 27.28 -32.13 -10.94
C ASN A 30 27.68 -31.21 -9.79
N GLU A 31 28.91 -30.72 -9.79
CA GLU A 31 29.35 -29.64 -8.92
C GLU A 31 28.46 -28.40 -9.14
N GLY A 32 27.85 -27.89 -8.07
CA GLY A 32 26.85 -26.82 -8.10
C GLY A 32 25.38 -27.25 -8.05
N ASP A 33 25.03 -28.53 -8.31
CA ASP A 33 23.63 -28.99 -8.25
C ASP A 33 23.10 -29.01 -6.80
N SER A 34 21.92 -28.42 -6.54
CA SER A 34 21.28 -28.44 -5.21
C SER A 34 20.99 -29.88 -4.74
N LEU A 35 21.54 -30.26 -3.57
CA LEU A 35 21.39 -31.59 -2.99
C LEU A 35 20.19 -31.68 -2.04
N PHE A 36 20.02 -30.67 -1.18
CA PHE A 36 18.98 -30.57 -0.16
C PHE A 36 18.87 -29.12 0.32
N SER A 37 17.79 -28.78 1.03
CA SER A 37 17.61 -27.49 1.71
C SER A 37 17.65 -27.60 3.22
N VAL A 38 18.16 -26.55 3.86
CA VAL A 38 18.25 -26.39 5.32
C VAL A 38 17.44 -25.18 5.75
N GLU A 39 16.61 -25.34 6.78
CA GLU A 39 15.90 -24.27 7.47
C GLU A 39 16.59 -23.94 8.79
N THR A 40 16.75 -22.64 9.06
CA THR A 40 17.28 -22.08 10.30
C THR A 40 16.29 -21.04 10.85
N ASP A 41 16.58 -20.50 12.03
CA ASP A 41 15.78 -19.44 12.66
C ASP A 41 15.68 -18.14 11.82
N LYS A 42 16.59 -17.94 10.87
CA LYS A 42 16.66 -16.75 10.00
C LYS A 42 16.36 -17.01 8.52
N ILE A 43 16.87 -18.10 7.95
CA ILE A 43 16.84 -18.36 6.50
C ILE A 43 16.59 -19.83 6.15
N THR A 44 16.03 -20.06 4.96
CA THR A 44 16.09 -21.35 4.27
C THR A 44 17.12 -21.24 3.14
N ALA A 45 18.06 -22.17 3.05
CA ALA A 45 19.13 -22.17 2.04
C ALA A 45 19.28 -23.54 1.36
N ASP A 46 19.48 -23.53 0.04
CA ASP A 46 19.83 -24.72 -0.75
C ASP A 46 21.32 -24.99 -0.66
N ILE A 47 21.70 -26.24 -0.37
CA ILE A 47 23.09 -26.65 -0.26
C ILE A 47 23.52 -27.34 -1.57
N PRO A 48 24.46 -26.75 -2.34
CA PRO A 48 24.92 -27.33 -3.61
C PRO A 48 25.93 -28.46 -3.41
N SER A 49 26.05 -29.33 -4.40
CA SER A 49 27.06 -30.38 -4.42
C SER A 49 28.47 -29.80 -4.62
N PRO A 50 29.46 -30.12 -3.76
CA PRO A 50 30.82 -29.63 -3.89
C PRO A 50 31.65 -30.38 -4.96
N LYS A 51 31.12 -31.47 -5.53
CA LYS A 51 31.76 -32.29 -6.56
C LYS A 51 30.75 -32.91 -7.53
N THR A 52 31.18 -33.13 -8.76
CA THR A 52 30.50 -34.02 -9.72
C THR A 52 30.77 -35.47 -9.34
N GLY A 53 29.74 -36.31 -9.31
CA GLY A 53 29.86 -37.72 -8.98
C GLY A 53 28.53 -38.42 -8.76
N LYS A 54 28.57 -39.67 -8.32
CA LYS A 54 27.38 -40.46 -7.99
C LYS A 54 27.16 -40.48 -6.48
N ILE A 55 25.95 -40.17 -6.02
CA ILE A 55 25.60 -40.29 -4.60
C ILE A 55 25.56 -41.77 -4.24
N VAL A 56 26.43 -42.19 -3.32
CA VAL A 56 26.47 -43.57 -2.81
C VAL A 56 25.71 -43.71 -1.51
N LYS A 57 25.68 -42.65 -0.68
CA LYS A 57 24.96 -42.67 0.60
C LYS A 57 24.46 -41.29 1.01
N VAL A 58 23.27 -41.25 1.61
CA VAL A 58 22.71 -40.08 2.32
C VAL A 58 22.67 -40.41 3.81
N LEU A 59 23.14 -39.50 4.67
CA LEU A 59 23.33 -39.74 6.10
C LEU A 59 22.37 -38.95 7.01
N MET A 60 21.28 -38.43 6.44
CA MET A 60 20.27 -37.60 7.09
C MET A 60 18.89 -37.82 6.45
N ALA A 61 17.83 -37.54 7.20
CA ALA A 61 16.45 -37.55 6.76
C ALA A 61 15.83 -36.14 6.81
N GLU A 62 14.70 -35.95 6.12
CA GLU A 62 13.89 -34.73 6.24
C GLU A 62 13.36 -34.60 7.68
N GLY A 63 13.59 -33.44 8.31
CA GLY A 63 13.32 -33.17 9.72
C GLY A 63 14.49 -33.40 10.67
N ASP A 64 15.61 -33.98 10.23
CA ASP A 64 16.80 -34.11 11.08
C ASP A 64 17.46 -32.75 11.34
N THR A 65 18.00 -32.57 12.55
CA THR A 65 18.91 -31.45 12.85
C THR A 65 20.34 -31.89 12.54
N ILE A 66 21.04 -31.11 11.71
CA ILE A 66 22.43 -31.36 11.32
C ILE A 66 23.34 -30.24 11.85
N HIS A 67 24.55 -30.60 12.27
CA HIS A 67 25.54 -29.67 12.82
C HIS A 67 26.72 -29.45 11.87
N VAL A 68 27.36 -28.27 11.94
CA VAL A 68 28.55 -27.97 11.13
C VAL A 68 29.66 -29.01 11.40
N GLY A 69 30.20 -29.60 10.32
CA GLY A 69 31.18 -30.69 10.36
C GLY A 69 30.59 -32.10 10.32
N GLN A 70 29.27 -32.28 10.43
CA GLN A 70 28.61 -33.58 10.31
C GLN A 70 28.68 -34.11 8.87
N GLU A 71 29.01 -35.39 8.69
CA GLU A 71 28.98 -36.05 7.38
C GLU A 71 27.53 -36.29 6.94
N ILE A 72 27.16 -35.77 5.77
CA ILE A 72 25.77 -35.71 5.26
C ILE A 72 25.57 -36.48 3.95
N TYR A 73 26.59 -36.52 3.09
CA TYR A 73 26.58 -37.25 1.81
C TYR A 73 27.92 -37.96 1.58
N HIS A 74 27.86 -39.16 0.99
CA HIS A 74 29.01 -39.81 0.36
C HIS A 74 28.84 -39.77 -1.16
N ILE A 75 29.77 -39.13 -1.85
CA ILE A 75 29.78 -38.99 -3.31
C ILE A 75 30.96 -39.81 -3.86
N ASP A 76 30.69 -40.70 -4.79
CA ASP A 76 31.73 -41.33 -5.61
C ASP A 76 32.06 -40.42 -6.79
N ASP A 77 33.15 -39.69 -6.61
CA ASP A 77 33.79 -38.74 -7.51
C ASP A 77 34.89 -39.40 -8.37
N GLY A 78 35.06 -40.72 -8.29
CA GLY A 78 36.12 -41.45 -8.99
C GLY A 78 37.53 -41.26 -8.41
N SER A 79 37.69 -40.46 -7.34
CA SER A 79 38.97 -40.34 -6.63
C SER A 79 39.17 -41.52 -5.68
N GLY A 80 40.19 -42.33 -5.96
CA GLY A 80 40.59 -43.47 -5.14
C GLY A 80 42.00 -43.27 -4.61
N ALA A 81 42.12 -43.30 -3.27
CA ALA A 81 43.33 -43.25 -2.44
C ALA A 81 43.83 -41.88 -1.96
N GLU A 82 44.05 -41.87 -0.65
CA GLU A 82 44.87 -40.99 0.19
C GLU A 82 44.40 -39.56 0.51
N THR A 83 44.83 -39.14 1.71
CA THR A 83 44.31 -38.00 2.48
C THR A 83 45.53 -37.23 2.98
N GLU A 84 45.61 -35.94 2.73
CA GLU A 84 46.35 -35.05 3.61
C GLU A 84 45.72 -33.66 3.57
N VAL A 85 45.64 -33.04 4.76
CA VAL A 85 45.06 -31.72 4.97
C VAL A 85 46.24 -30.76 5.06
N GLU A 86 46.31 -29.76 4.18
CA GLU A 86 47.31 -28.69 4.30
C GLU A 86 46.63 -27.40 4.78
N GLU A 87 47.19 -26.82 5.85
CA GLU A 87 46.63 -25.69 6.58
C GLU A 87 46.81 -24.36 5.84
N ALA A 88 45.89 -23.42 6.07
CA ALA A 88 46.05 -22.04 5.63
C ALA A 88 47.15 -21.31 6.42
N LYS A 89 47.96 -20.50 5.73
CA LYS A 89 48.72 -19.38 6.33
C LYS A 89 48.66 -18.10 5.48
N PRO A 90 48.87 -16.92 6.08
CA PRO A 90 48.15 -15.71 5.65
C PRO A 90 49.02 -14.63 4.98
N GLU A 91 48.31 -13.64 4.43
CA GLU A 91 48.72 -12.26 4.14
C GLU A 91 49.94 -11.98 3.24
N THR A 92 49.73 -11.16 2.21
CA THR A 92 50.63 -10.04 1.95
C THR A 92 49.91 -8.89 1.25
N GLU A 93 50.30 -7.66 1.59
CA GLU A 93 49.76 -6.41 1.04
C GLU A 93 50.16 -6.19 -0.43
N GLU A 94 49.30 -5.56 -1.22
CA GLU A 94 49.75 -4.67 -2.31
C GLU A 94 48.91 -3.38 -2.37
N LYS A 95 49.60 -2.27 -2.66
CA LYS A 95 49.08 -0.91 -2.78
C LYS A 95 49.72 -0.24 -4.02
N PRO A 96 49.15 0.85 -4.55
CA PRO A 96 48.37 0.81 -5.78
C PRO A 96 49.19 1.21 -7.02
N ALA A 97 48.82 0.66 -8.18
CA ALA A 97 49.25 1.16 -9.49
C ALA A 97 48.24 2.19 -10.02
N GLY A 98 48.73 3.35 -10.47
CA GLY A 98 47.91 4.47 -10.95
C GLY A 98 47.82 4.57 -12.48
N GLY A 99 46.87 5.38 -12.94
CA GLY A 99 46.64 5.73 -14.35
C GLY A 99 45.15 5.70 -14.69
N ALA A 100 44.58 6.63 -15.47
CA ALA A 100 45.11 7.93 -15.91
C ALA A 100 43.94 8.91 -16.06
N SER A 101 44.18 10.20 -15.81
CA SER A 101 43.17 11.24 -16.03
C SER A 101 43.10 11.61 -17.51
N VAL A 102 41.90 11.67 -18.08
CA VAL A 102 41.61 12.33 -19.36
C VAL A 102 40.40 13.23 -19.18
N VAL A 103 40.68 14.52 -18.99
CA VAL A 103 39.68 15.60 -19.08
C VAL A 103 39.46 15.91 -20.55
N GLY A 104 38.24 15.69 -21.04
CA GLY A 104 37.82 16.10 -22.38
C GLY A 104 36.72 17.15 -22.28
N GLU A 105 37.03 18.40 -22.67
CA GLU A 105 36.02 19.46 -22.75
C GLU A 105 35.02 19.17 -23.88
N VAL A 106 33.75 19.00 -23.54
CA VAL A 106 32.65 19.00 -24.53
C VAL A 106 31.95 20.35 -24.48
N LYS A 107 32.00 21.08 -25.59
CA LYS A 107 31.34 22.38 -25.74
C LYS A 107 29.83 22.20 -25.83
N VAL A 108 29.09 22.86 -24.95
CA VAL A 108 27.63 23.01 -25.04
C VAL A 108 27.29 24.00 -26.16
N SER A 109 26.32 23.65 -27.00
CA SER A 109 25.76 24.54 -28.01
C SER A 109 24.32 24.93 -27.65
N ASP A 110 24.11 26.17 -27.21
CA ASP A 110 22.78 26.75 -27.03
C ASP A 110 22.16 27.15 -28.37
N ALA A 111 21.11 26.44 -28.83
CA ALA A 111 20.19 26.96 -29.85
C ALA A 111 18.87 26.18 -29.94
N LEU A 112 17.77 26.88 -29.57
CA LEU A 112 16.38 26.68 -30.06
C LEU A 112 15.66 25.37 -29.62
N LEU A 113 14.36 25.35 -29.29
CA LEU A 113 13.26 26.26 -29.67
C LEU A 113 12.38 26.71 -28.49
N SER A 114 11.89 27.94 -28.61
CA SER A 114 10.87 28.55 -27.74
C SER A 114 9.45 28.08 -28.06
N PHE A 115 8.62 27.86 -27.03
CA PHE A 115 7.16 27.86 -27.18
C PHE A 115 6.52 28.91 -26.27
N ASP A 116 5.89 29.89 -26.91
CA ASP A 116 5.16 31.00 -26.28
C ASP A 116 3.70 30.60 -26.03
N PHE A 117 3.20 30.86 -24.81
CA PHE A 117 1.81 30.67 -24.42
C PHE A 117 1.29 31.90 -23.65
N GLY A 118 1.24 33.05 -24.32
CA GLY A 118 0.48 34.21 -23.85
C GLY A 118 -1.04 33.95 -23.74
N PRO A 119 -1.72 34.38 -22.66
CA PRO A 119 -3.13 34.07 -22.44
C PRO A 119 -4.07 34.99 -23.23
N LYS A 120 -5.05 34.42 -23.96
CA LYS A 120 -6.19 35.18 -24.51
C LYS A 120 -7.28 35.34 -23.45
N LYS A 121 -7.57 36.60 -23.09
CA LYS A 121 -8.72 36.96 -22.25
C LYS A 121 -10.04 36.52 -22.88
N ALA A 122 -10.85 35.77 -22.13
CA ALA A 122 -12.29 35.61 -22.38
C ALA A 122 -13.08 36.33 -21.28
N LYS A 123 -14.31 36.76 -21.62
CA LYS A 123 -15.10 37.69 -20.78
C LYS A 123 -15.75 36.98 -19.59
N THR A 124 -15.74 37.64 -18.44
CA THR A 124 -16.53 37.30 -17.26
C THR A 124 -18.04 37.42 -17.54
N ALA A 125 -18.78 36.37 -17.22
CA ALA A 125 -20.22 36.41 -16.98
C ALA A 125 -20.47 35.90 -15.55
N SER A 126 -21.35 36.57 -14.82
CA SER A 126 -21.62 36.31 -13.41
C SER A 126 -22.54 35.11 -13.20
N SER A 127 -22.13 34.16 -12.36
CA SER A 127 -23.02 33.19 -11.71
C SER A 127 -22.73 33.14 -10.21
N GLU A 128 -23.71 33.55 -9.40
CA GLU A 128 -23.63 33.43 -7.95
C GLU A 128 -24.01 32.02 -7.47
N LYS A 129 -23.42 31.61 -6.34
CA LYS A 129 -23.86 30.50 -5.47
C LYS A 129 -24.08 29.14 -6.13
N ILE A 130 -22.98 28.39 -6.29
CA ILE A 130 -23.01 26.92 -6.21
C ILE A 130 -22.00 26.44 -5.18
N LEU A 131 -22.53 25.70 -4.18
CA LEU A 131 -21.85 24.78 -3.26
C LEU A 131 -20.42 25.19 -2.82
N ALA A 132 -20.38 25.97 -1.74
CA ALA A 132 -19.19 25.99 -0.89
C ALA A 132 -18.81 24.57 -0.48
N ALA A 133 -17.50 24.31 -0.39
CA ALA A 133 -16.99 23.17 0.37
C ALA A 133 -17.70 23.16 1.72
N SER A 134 -18.22 21.99 2.14
CA SER A 134 -18.89 21.88 3.43
C SER A 134 -17.99 22.43 4.51
N ASP A 135 -18.45 23.46 5.21
CA ASP A 135 -17.85 23.95 6.44
C ASP A 135 -17.83 22.79 7.44
N SER A 136 -16.79 21.97 7.38
CA SER A 136 -16.25 21.32 8.55
C SER A 136 -15.62 22.43 9.38
N LYS A 137 -16.49 23.21 10.05
CA LYS A 137 -16.15 23.81 11.33
C LYS A 137 -15.41 22.72 12.09
N LYS A 138 -14.20 23.04 12.57
CA LYS A 138 -13.52 22.21 13.55
C LYS A 138 -14.44 22.16 14.77
N VAL A 139 -15.31 21.16 14.81
CA VAL A 139 -15.81 20.64 16.06
C VAL A 139 -14.61 19.88 16.61
N GLU A 140 -13.83 20.57 17.44
CA GLU A 140 -12.95 19.87 18.37
C GLU A 140 -13.85 19.19 19.39
N ASP A 141 -14.48 18.07 18.98
CA ASP A 141 -15.07 17.08 19.87
C ASP A 141 -13.92 16.41 20.64
N LYS A 142 -13.33 17.18 21.56
CA LYS A 142 -12.46 16.69 22.60
C LYS A 142 -13.35 15.87 23.53
N ILE A 143 -13.40 14.56 23.28
CA ILE A 143 -13.84 13.59 24.27
C ILE A 143 -12.96 13.80 25.50
N GLU A 144 -13.54 14.38 26.55
CA GLU A 144 -12.99 14.25 27.90
C GLU A 144 -12.97 12.76 28.28
N LYS A 145 -12.08 12.36 29.20
CA LYS A 145 -11.84 10.96 29.60
C LYS A 145 -13.13 10.12 29.66
N PRO A 146 -13.12 8.85 29.18
CA PRO A 146 -14.31 8.05 28.96
C PRO A 146 -15.29 8.11 30.13
N THR A 147 -16.53 8.49 29.83
CA THR A 147 -17.51 8.98 30.82
C THR A 147 -18.53 7.93 31.23
N ASN A 148 -18.57 6.79 30.54
CA ASN A 148 -19.56 5.74 30.72
C ASN A 148 -18.99 4.33 30.45
N SER A 149 -19.63 3.29 30.99
CA SER A 149 -19.31 1.88 30.73
C SER A 149 -20.01 1.30 29.49
N GLY A 150 -20.91 2.07 28.86
CA GLY A 150 -21.74 1.58 27.76
C GLY A 150 -22.75 0.52 28.22
N LYS A 151 -23.34 -0.20 27.27
CA LYS A 151 -24.24 -1.33 27.55
C LYS A 151 -23.43 -2.52 28.06
N ILE A 152 -23.78 -3.08 29.22
CA ILE A 152 -23.13 -4.27 29.78
C ILE A 152 -24.02 -5.50 29.52
N TYR A 153 -23.43 -6.59 29.04
CA TYR A 153 -24.15 -7.86 28.87
C TYR A 153 -24.26 -8.62 30.20
N GLN A 154 -25.47 -9.10 30.54
CA GLN A 154 -25.77 -9.78 31.81
C GLN A 154 -26.01 -11.31 31.69
N GLY A 155 -25.89 -11.88 30.48
CA GLY A 155 -26.04 -13.32 30.28
C GLY A 155 -24.77 -14.12 30.58
N GLN A 156 -24.80 -15.41 30.23
CA GLN A 156 -23.65 -16.31 30.40
C GLN A 156 -22.48 -15.90 29.48
N ILE A 157 -21.26 -15.99 30.01
CA ILE A 157 -20.01 -15.70 29.29
C ILE A 157 -19.23 -17.00 29.16
N GLU A 158 -18.78 -17.30 27.95
CA GLU A 158 -17.95 -18.46 27.63
C GLU A 158 -16.52 -18.27 28.15
N LYS A 159 -15.93 -17.10 27.89
CA LYS A 159 -14.54 -16.77 28.28
C LYS A 159 -14.29 -15.26 28.31
N GLU A 160 -13.43 -14.83 29.22
CA GLU A 160 -12.91 -13.46 29.29
C GLU A 160 -11.46 -13.38 28.76
N PHE A 161 -11.07 -12.20 28.25
CA PHE A 161 -9.76 -11.88 27.68
C PHE A 161 -9.31 -10.47 28.10
N ASP A 162 -8.00 -10.22 28.18
CA ASP A 162 -7.45 -8.87 28.41
C ASP A 162 -7.73 -7.93 27.24
N VAL A 163 -7.70 -8.45 26.01
CA VAL A 163 -7.98 -7.71 24.77
C VAL A 163 -8.82 -8.58 23.83
N ILE A 164 -9.93 -8.03 23.33
CA ILE A 164 -10.64 -8.56 22.16
C ILE A 164 -10.42 -7.61 20.99
N VAL A 165 -10.04 -8.12 19.82
CA VAL A 165 -9.94 -7.37 18.57
C VAL A 165 -11.00 -7.87 17.58
N VAL A 166 -11.82 -6.95 17.07
CA VAL A 166 -12.92 -7.29 16.15
C VAL A 166 -12.57 -6.84 14.73
N GLY A 167 -12.26 -7.80 13.86
CA GLY A 167 -11.76 -7.59 12.50
C GLY A 167 -10.25 -7.79 12.39
N SER A 168 -9.79 -8.42 11.31
CA SER A 168 -8.38 -8.75 11.05
C SER A 168 -7.75 -7.94 9.91
N GLY A 169 -8.28 -6.76 9.61
CA GLY A 169 -7.63 -5.80 8.71
C GLY A 169 -6.25 -5.35 9.21
N PRO A 170 -5.52 -4.51 8.44
CA PRO A 170 -4.18 -4.02 8.76
C PRO A 170 -3.95 -3.68 10.25
N GLY A 171 -4.79 -2.79 10.81
CA GLY A 171 -4.71 -2.45 12.23
C GLY A 171 -5.15 -3.57 13.17
N GLY A 172 -6.12 -4.40 12.77
CA GLY A 172 -6.68 -5.45 13.63
C GLY A 172 -5.70 -6.60 13.89
N TYR A 173 -5.11 -7.18 12.85
CA TYR A 173 -4.13 -8.26 13.07
C TYR A 173 -2.87 -7.76 13.77
N LEU A 174 -2.45 -6.51 13.50
CA LEU A 174 -1.31 -5.91 14.20
C LEU A 174 -1.64 -5.67 15.68
N ALA A 175 -2.82 -5.11 16.00
CA ALA A 175 -3.23 -4.90 17.39
C ALA A 175 -3.29 -6.22 18.18
N ALA A 176 -3.78 -7.29 17.56
CA ALA A 176 -3.78 -8.61 18.19
C ALA A 176 -2.36 -9.17 18.40
N ALA A 177 -1.45 -8.91 17.46
CA ALA A 177 -0.05 -9.32 17.57
C ALA A 177 0.70 -8.54 18.65
N GLU A 178 0.58 -7.21 18.67
CA GLU A 178 1.19 -6.34 19.68
C GLU A 178 0.68 -6.67 21.10
N ALA A 179 -0.63 -6.85 21.28
CA ALA A 179 -1.21 -7.23 22.56
C ALA A 179 -0.75 -8.61 23.04
N GLY A 180 -0.73 -9.61 22.15
CA GLY A 180 -0.24 -10.96 22.46
C GLY A 180 1.26 -11.01 22.78
N ASN A 181 2.07 -10.26 22.03
CA ASN A 181 3.52 -10.12 22.28
C ASN A 181 3.81 -9.40 23.61
N ALA A 182 2.94 -8.47 24.02
CA ALA A 182 2.99 -7.84 25.34
C ALA A 182 2.51 -8.77 26.49
N GLY A 183 2.16 -10.02 26.20
CA GLY A 183 1.74 -11.03 27.17
C GLY A 183 0.26 -10.97 27.57
N LEU A 184 -0.56 -10.15 26.91
CA LEU A 184 -1.99 -10.03 27.21
C LEU A 184 -2.78 -11.20 26.62
N SER A 185 -3.72 -11.74 27.39
CA SER A 185 -4.64 -12.76 26.86
C SER A 185 -5.53 -12.15 25.78
N THR A 186 -5.27 -12.51 24.53
CA THR A 186 -5.83 -11.81 23.37
C THR A 186 -6.72 -12.73 22.55
N LEU A 187 -7.90 -12.23 22.15
CA LEU A 187 -8.81 -12.83 21.18
C LEU A 187 -8.90 -11.93 19.96
N ILE A 188 -8.83 -12.49 18.75
CA ILE A 188 -9.17 -11.81 17.50
C ILE A 188 -10.26 -12.58 16.75
N VAL A 189 -11.24 -11.84 16.22
CA VAL A 189 -12.37 -12.39 15.48
C VAL A 189 -12.42 -11.83 14.06
N GLU A 190 -12.51 -12.71 13.05
CA GLU A 190 -12.62 -12.35 11.63
C GLU A 190 -13.81 -13.10 10.99
N LYS A 191 -14.60 -12.41 10.15
CA LYS A 191 -15.83 -12.96 9.56
C LYS A 191 -15.68 -13.44 8.11
N GLU A 192 -14.67 -12.96 7.37
CA GLU A 192 -14.58 -13.17 5.93
C GLU A 192 -13.17 -13.54 5.47
N PHE A 193 -12.16 -12.71 5.71
CA PHE A 193 -10.78 -13.00 5.28
C PHE A 193 -9.70 -12.35 6.15
N TRP A 194 -8.64 -13.10 6.41
CA TRP A 194 -7.50 -12.66 7.21
C TRP A 194 -6.70 -11.56 6.50
N GLY A 195 -6.35 -10.49 7.20
CA GLY A 195 -5.74 -9.29 6.63
C GLY A 195 -6.75 -8.28 6.08
N GLY A 196 -8.06 -8.59 6.13
CA GLY A 196 -9.15 -7.68 5.76
C GLY A 196 -9.08 -7.17 4.32
N VAL A 197 -9.78 -6.07 4.06
CA VAL A 197 -10.03 -5.54 2.70
C VAL A 197 -8.73 -5.24 1.95
N CYS A 198 -7.77 -4.55 2.59
CA CYS A 198 -6.53 -4.11 1.95
C CYS A 198 -5.69 -5.27 1.41
N LEU A 199 -5.67 -6.41 2.10
CA LEU A 199 -4.95 -7.60 1.65
C LEU A 199 -5.72 -8.39 0.59
N ASN A 200 -7.03 -8.58 0.76
CA ASN A 200 -7.76 -9.59 -0.03
C ASN A 200 -8.47 -9.02 -1.27
N VAL A 201 -9.01 -7.81 -1.18
CA VAL A 201 -9.88 -7.20 -2.22
C VAL A 201 -9.63 -5.70 -2.40
N GLY A 202 -8.42 -5.24 -2.08
CA GLY A 202 -8.03 -3.84 -2.06
C GLY A 202 -6.58 -3.64 -2.47
N CYS A 203 -5.77 -3.01 -1.62
CA CYS A 203 -4.39 -2.63 -1.88
C CYS A 203 -3.57 -3.71 -2.61
N ILE A 204 -3.29 -4.84 -1.96
CA ILE A 204 -2.35 -5.85 -2.43
C ILE A 204 -2.70 -6.41 -3.83
N PRO A 205 -3.94 -6.89 -4.09
CA PRO A 205 -4.28 -7.40 -5.40
C PRO A 205 -4.25 -6.30 -6.48
N THR A 206 -4.72 -5.08 -6.17
CA THR A 206 -4.66 -3.95 -7.12
C THR A 206 -3.20 -3.61 -7.47
N LYS A 207 -2.29 -3.63 -6.50
CA LYS A 207 -0.85 -3.36 -6.72
C LYS A 207 -0.16 -4.48 -7.51
N ALA A 208 -0.54 -5.75 -7.30
CA ALA A 208 -0.05 -6.87 -8.12
C ALA A 208 -0.49 -6.76 -9.59
N MET A 209 -1.71 -6.27 -9.86
CA MET A 209 -2.19 -6.02 -11.22
C MET A 209 -1.56 -4.76 -11.85
N LEU A 210 -1.44 -3.67 -11.10
CA LEU A 210 -0.72 -2.46 -11.54
C LEU A 210 0.74 -2.76 -11.90
N LYS A 211 1.45 -3.60 -11.13
CA LYS A 211 2.80 -4.02 -11.49
C LYS A 211 2.85 -4.88 -12.76
N THR A 212 1.74 -5.51 -13.16
CA THR A 212 1.65 -6.18 -14.47
C THR A 212 1.46 -5.16 -15.59
N ALA A 213 0.66 -4.11 -15.38
CA ALA A 213 0.51 -3.00 -16.32
C ALA A 213 1.82 -2.19 -16.50
N GLU A 214 2.56 -1.92 -15.43
CA GLU A 214 3.87 -1.25 -15.49
C GLU A 214 4.90 -2.08 -16.28
N VAL A 215 4.96 -3.39 -16.05
CA VAL A 215 5.82 -4.29 -16.85
C VAL A 215 5.41 -4.29 -18.32
N PHE A 216 4.11 -4.18 -18.61
CA PHE A 216 3.62 -4.06 -19.99
C PHE A 216 4.08 -2.75 -20.65
N ASP A 217 4.03 -1.61 -19.93
CA ASP A 217 4.52 -0.32 -20.45
C ASP A 217 5.99 -0.37 -20.89
N TYR A 218 6.88 -1.00 -20.10
CA TYR A 218 8.29 -1.21 -20.50
C TYR A 218 8.43 -2.11 -21.73
N LEU A 219 7.57 -3.11 -21.86
CA LEU A 219 7.59 -4.06 -22.98
C LEU A 219 7.07 -3.44 -24.28
N GLU A 220 6.18 -2.44 -24.22
CA GLU A 220 5.81 -1.63 -25.39
C GLU A 220 6.97 -0.74 -25.87
N GLN A 221 7.85 -0.32 -24.96
CA GLN A 221 9.00 0.57 -25.22
C GLN A 221 10.35 -0.17 -25.36
N PHE A 222 10.34 -1.50 -25.43
CA PHE A 222 11.56 -2.32 -25.36
C PHE A 222 12.61 -1.99 -26.45
N SER A 223 12.19 -1.49 -27.62
CA SER A 223 13.07 -1.02 -28.69
C SER A 223 13.96 0.15 -28.29
N ASP A 224 13.46 1.03 -27.40
CA ASP A 224 14.15 2.23 -26.96
C ASP A 224 15.30 1.89 -26.01
N PHE A 225 15.22 0.70 -25.38
CA PHE A 225 16.30 0.07 -24.62
C PHE A 225 17.28 -0.74 -25.50
N GLY A 226 17.14 -0.67 -26.84
CA GLY A 226 18.00 -1.38 -27.78
C GLY A 226 17.70 -2.88 -27.89
N LEU A 227 16.54 -3.34 -27.39
CA LEU A 227 16.14 -4.74 -27.47
C LEU A 227 15.36 -5.03 -28.78
N SER A 228 15.51 -6.23 -29.31
CA SER A 228 14.84 -6.68 -30.55
C SER A 228 14.15 -8.02 -30.35
N GLY A 229 12.91 -8.17 -30.81
CA GLY A 229 12.07 -9.34 -30.55
C GLY A 229 10.64 -9.17 -31.07
N ASN A 230 9.75 -10.11 -30.74
CA ASN A 230 8.34 -10.03 -31.10
C ASN A 230 7.60 -9.02 -30.21
N SER A 231 6.93 -8.04 -30.82
CA SER A 231 6.22 -6.95 -30.15
C SER A 231 4.72 -7.18 -29.94
N ASP A 232 4.11 -8.26 -30.46
CA ASP A 232 2.67 -8.58 -30.24
C ASP A 232 2.44 -9.23 -28.86
N LEU A 233 2.96 -8.60 -27.80
CA LEU A 233 2.76 -9.01 -26.42
C LEU A 233 1.38 -8.53 -25.94
N LYS A 234 0.70 -9.38 -25.16
CA LYS A 234 -0.65 -9.10 -24.64
C LYS A 234 -0.75 -9.58 -23.20
N ILE A 235 -1.40 -8.81 -22.34
CA ILE A 235 -1.68 -9.23 -20.97
C ILE A 235 -2.67 -10.40 -20.99
N SER A 236 -2.22 -11.57 -20.51
CA SER A 236 -3.10 -12.69 -20.20
C SER A 236 -3.87 -12.37 -18.92
N TRP A 237 -5.15 -12.06 -19.06
CA TRP A 237 -6.03 -11.68 -17.96
C TRP A 237 -6.10 -12.77 -16.88
N GLU A 238 -6.26 -14.03 -17.30
CA GLU A 238 -6.25 -15.22 -16.44
C GLU A 238 -4.95 -15.34 -15.63
N LYS A 239 -3.77 -15.31 -16.29
CA LYS A 239 -2.48 -15.43 -15.60
C LYS A 239 -2.18 -14.24 -14.69
N MET A 240 -2.64 -13.04 -15.04
CA MET A 240 -2.57 -11.87 -14.15
C MET A 240 -3.43 -12.09 -12.88
N HIS A 241 -4.63 -12.65 -13.02
CA HIS A 241 -5.49 -13.03 -11.89
C HIS A 241 -4.88 -14.17 -11.06
N GLN A 242 -4.23 -15.15 -11.67
CA GLN A 242 -3.49 -16.21 -10.96
C GLN A 242 -2.37 -15.61 -10.10
N ARG A 243 -1.46 -14.82 -10.71
CA ARG A 243 -0.36 -14.14 -10.01
C ARG A 243 -0.87 -13.27 -8.86
N LYS A 244 -1.95 -12.52 -9.07
CA LYS A 244 -2.64 -11.72 -8.04
C LYS A 244 -3.04 -12.61 -6.85
N THR A 245 -3.71 -13.73 -7.11
CA THR A 245 -4.16 -14.68 -6.08
C THR A 245 -3.00 -15.34 -5.33
N GLU A 246 -1.90 -15.69 -6.01
CA GLU A 246 -0.69 -16.23 -5.38
C GLU A 246 -0.06 -15.24 -4.40
N VAL A 247 0.07 -13.96 -4.78
CA VAL A 247 0.57 -12.88 -3.92
C VAL A 247 -0.34 -12.68 -2.69
N VAL A 248 -1.66 -12.66 -2.89
CA VAL A 248 -2.63 -12.55 -1.78
C VAL A 248 -2.51 -13.74 -0.83
N ASN A 249 -2.52 -14.97 -1.35
CA ASN A 249 -2.44 -16.19 -0.53
C ASN A 249 -1.16 -16.26 0.32
N LYS A 250 0.00 -15.90 -0.26
CA LYS A 250 1.28 -15.85 0.46
C LYS A 250 1.21 -14.89 1.65
N LEU A 251 0.69 -13.68 1.43
CA LEU A 251 0.59 -12.65 2.46
C LEU A 251 -0.51 -12.97 3.50
N VAL A 252 -1.61 -13.62 3.12
CA VAL A 252 -2.64 -14.12 4.05
C VAL A 252 -2.06 -15.20 4.97
N GLY A 253 -1.18 -16.07 4.45
CA GLY A 253 -0.40 -17.01 5.24
C GLY A 253 0.48 -16.30 6.29
N GLY A 254 1.21 -15.26 5.86
CA GLY A 254 2.02 -14.42 6.74
C GLY A 254 1.23 -13.75 7.87
N VAL A 255 0.06 -13.17 7.58
CA VAL A 255 -0.81 -12.56 8.61
C VAL A 255 -1.27 -13.59 9.65
N LYS A 256 -1.67 -14.79 9.22
CA LYS A 256 -2.04 -15.88 10.13
C LYS A 256 -0.86 -16.35 10.98
N ALA A 257 0.35 -16.40 10.42
CA ALA A 257 1.56 -16.74 11.15
C ALA A 257 1.89 -15.70 12.24
N ILE A 258 1.83 -14.40 11.91
CA ILE A 258 2.05 -13.30 12.87
C ILE A 258 1.11 -13.42 14.09
N VAL A 259 -0.19 -13.58 13.85
CA VAL A 259 -1.21 -13.71 14.91
C VAL A 259 -0.99 -14.97 15.76
N ARG A 260 -0.61 -16.10 15.13
CA ARG A 260 -0.29 -17.35 15.82
C ARG A 260 0.97 -17.23 16.69
N SER A 261 2.02 -16.58 16.20
CA SER A 261 3.28 -16.39 16.94
C SER A 261 3.09 -15.54 18.19
N ALA A 262 2.20 -14.54 18.13
CA ALA A 262 1.75 -13.74 19.27
C ALA A 262 0.81 -14.49 20.24
N LYS A 263 0.52 -15.79 20.00
CA LYS A 263 -0.36 -16.65 20.84
C LYS A 263 -1.79 -16.12 20.99
N ALA A 264 -2.24 -15.24 20.09
CA ALA A 264 -3.61 -14.72 20.11
C ALA A 264 -4.61 -15.82 19.72
N THR A 265 -5.65 -16.00 20.54
CA THR A 265 -6.77 -16.88 20.22
C THR A 265 -7.51 -16.32 19.01
N SER A 266 -7.79 -17.16 18.02
CA SER A 266 -8.42 -16.74 16.77
C SER A 266 -9.76 -17.44 16.58
N ILE A 267 -10.82 -16.68 16.29
CA ILE A 267 -12.13 -17.22 15.91
C ILE A 267 -12.47 -16.72 14.51
N PHE A 268 -12.83 -17.65 13.61
CA PHE A 268 -13.38 -17.30 12.31
C PHE A 268 -14.92 -17.39 12.39
N GLY A 269 -15.57 -16.24 12.40
CA GLY A 269 -17.01 -16.10 12.62
C GLY A 269 -17.44 -14.62 12.69
N LYS A 270 -18.74 -14.36 12.62
CA LYS A 270 -19.29 -13.00 12.69
C LYS A 270 -19.45 -12.59 14.15
N ALA A 271 -18.71 -11.56 14.58
CA ALA A 271 -18.94 -10.91 15.86
C ALA A 271 -20.21 -10.05 15.82
N GLU A 272 -21.06 -10.21 16.83
CA GLU A 272 -22.23 -9.37 17.09
C GLU A 272 -22.12 -8.72 18.47
N PHE A 273 -22.20 -7.39 18.54
CA PHE A 273 -22.04 -6.65 19.79
C PHE A 273 -23.28 -6.82 20.68
N VAL A 274 -23.12 -7.54 21.79
CA VAL A 274 -24.20 -7.75 22.77
C VAL A 274 -24.09 -6.77 23.96
N GLY A 275 -22.88 -6.30 24.23
CA GLY A 275 -22.55 -5.15 25.08
C GLY A 275 -21.35 -4.39 24.49
N ALA A 276 -20.94 -3.29 25.11
CA ALA A 276 -19.83 -2.45 24.63
C ALA A 276 -18.48 -3.17 24.71
N ARG A 277 -18.37 -4.16 25.60
CA ARG A 277 -17.16 -4.97 25.82
C ARG A 277 -17.41 -6.48 25.68
N GLU A 278 -18.57 -6.84 25.13
CA GLU A 278 -19.00 -8.22 24.94
C GLU A 278 -19.50 -8.48 23.52
N ILE A 279 -18.93 -9.50 22.88
CA ILE A 279 -19.31 -9.96 21.55
C ILE A 279 -19.87 -11.38 21.61
N SER A 280 -20.91 -11.65 20.83
CA SER A 280 -21.37 -12.99 20.50
C SER A 280 -20.70 -13.44 19.20
N VAL A 281 -20.22 -14.68 19.15
CA VAL A 281 -19.84 -15.38 17.91
C VAL A 281 -20.46 -16.76 17.95
N ASP A 282 -21.26 -17.11 16.95
CA ASP A 282 -21.99 -18.39 16.85
C ASP A 282 -22.77 -18.77 18.13
N GLY A 283 -23.33 -17.75 18.80
CA GLY A 283 -24.11 -17.90 20.04
C GLY A 283 -23.29 -17.95 21.33
N LYS A 284 -21.96 -17.94 21.26
CA LYS A 284 -21.05 -17.89 22.42
C LYS A 284 -20.61 -16.46 22.70
N VAL A 285 -20.74 -16.01 23.95
CA VAL A 285 -20.38 -14.64 24.35
C VAL A 285 -19.00 -14.58 24.99
N TYR A 286 -18.18 -13.66 24.50
CA TYR A 286 -16.83 -13.37 24.98
C TYR A 286 -16.74 -11.94 25.51
N ARG A 287 -16.04 -11.72 26.64
CA ARG A 287 -15.84 -10.39 27.24
C ARG A 287 -14.37 -9.96 27.19
N GLY A 288 -14.14 -8.68 26.86
CA GLY A 288 -12.82 -8.04 26.93
C GLY A 288 -12.67 -7.14 28.16
N LYS A 289 -11.48 -7.17 28.80
CA LYS A 289 -11.03 -6.06 29.65
C LYS A 289 -10.83 -4.80 28.80
N ASN A 290 -10.33 -4.97 27.58
CA ASN A 290 -10.31 -3.96 26.53
C ASN A 290 -10.88 -4.54 25.24
N VAL A 291 -11.47 -3.69 24.39
CA VAL A 291 -11.92 -4.06 23.04
C VAL A 291 -11.39 -3.07 22.02
N ILE A 292 -10.76 -3.59 20.97
CA ILE A 292 -10.27 -2.83 19.82
C ILE A 292 -11.19 -3.12 18.62
N LEU A 293 -11.95 -2.10 18.23
CA LEU A 293 -12.87 -2.14 17.11
C LEU A 293 -12.08 -1.86 15.82
N ALA A 294 -11.85 -2.92 15.03
CA ALA A 294 -11.09 -2.92 13.78
C ALA A 294 -11.93 -3.41 12.58
N THR A 295 -13.25 -3.16 12.63
CA THR A 295 -14.26 -3.61 11.65
C THR A 295 -14.10 -2.97 10.27
N GLY A 296 -13.18 -2.00 10.14
CA GLY A 296 -12.71 -1.41 8.89
C GLY A 296 -13.69 -0.41 8.27
N SER A 297 -13.44 -0.09 7.00
CA SER A 297 -14.45 0.49 6.14
C SER A 297 -15.15 -0.62 5.37
N VAL A 298 -16.45 -0.47 5.28
CA VAL A 298 -17.18 -0.98 4.16
C VAL A 298 -17.40 0.19 3.21
N ASP A 299 -18.48 0.09 2.48
CA ASP A 299 -18.80 0.95 1.42
C ASP A 299 -20.33 1.25 1.69
N LYS A 300 -20.85 2.46 1.39
CA LYS A 300 -22.19 2.96 1.77
C LYS A 300 -23.45 2.44 1.02
N ASN A 301 -24.33 1.74 1.75
CA ASN A 301 -25.82 1.65 1.59
C ASN A 301 -26.52 0.83 0.48
N VAL A 302 -27.21 -0.24 0.91
CA VAL A 302 -28.70 -0.29 0.98
C VAL A 302 -29.10 -0.89 2.34
N ILE A 303 -30.14 -0.38 3.00
CA ILE A 303 -30.72 -1.02 4.19
C ILE A 303 -31.64 -2.17 3.72
N LEU A 304 -31.16 -3.40 3.85
CA LEU A 304 -32.01 -4.60 3.93
C LEU A 304 -31.63 -5.36 5.21
N ALA A 305 -32.63 -5.96 5.85
CA ALA A 305 -32.60 -6.36 7.26
C ALA A 305 -31.79 -7.66 7.57
N THR A 306 -30.60 -7.82 6.99
CA THR A 306 -29.76 -9.04 7.13
C THR A 306 -28.26 -8.78 7.38
N GLY A 307 -27.78 -7.53 7.28
CA GLY A 307 -26.45 -7.10 7.77
C GLY A 307 -25.27 -7.21 6.80
N SER A 308 -24.24 -6.38 7.03
CA SER A 308 -23.20 -5.95 6.06
C SER A 308 -23.75 -5.05 4.94
N VAL A 309 -22.96 -4.06 4.49
CA VAL A 309 -23.40 -2.96 3.59
C VAL A 309 -22.26 -2.54 2.64
N ASP A 310 -22.50 -2.16 1.37
CA ASP A 310 -21.47 -1.75 0.36
C ASP A 310 -21.80 -0.41 -0.38
N ARG A 311 -20.82 0.30 -1.00
CA ARG A 311 -20.88 1.72 -1.49
C ARG A 311 -21.55 1.80 -2.83
N LYS A 312 -22.85 1.65 -2.71
CA LYS A 312 -23.79 1.63 -3.78
C LYS A 312 -24.27 3.06 -3.98
N LEU A 313 -24.17 3.56 -5.20
CA LEU A 313 -24.84 4.80 -5.56
C LEU A 313 -26.34 4.51 -5.47
N ASN A 314 -26.99 4.99 -4.41
CA ASN A 314 -28.42 4.79 -4.22
C ASN A 314 -29.22 5.81 -5.05
N LEU A 315 -29.16 5.63 -6.36
CA LEU A 315 -29.92 6.37 -7.36
C LEU A 315 -30.95 5.43 -8.00
N PRO A 316 -32.04 5.94 -8.62
CA PRO A 316 -33.05 5.11 -9.24
C PRO A 316 -32.45 4.04 -10.17
N GLY A 317 -32.90 2.80 -10.00
CA GLY A 317 -32.46 1.63 -10.77
C GLY A 317 -31.13 0.99 -10.35
N PHE A 318 -30.24 1.67 -9.60
CA PHE A 318 -28.93 1.11 -9.24
C PHE A 318 -29.03 -0.20 -8.46
N ASP A 319 -30.01 -0.35 -7.56
CA ASP A 319 -30.30 -1.61 -6.86
C ASP A 319 -30.48 -2.81 -7.79
N ARG A 320 -31.13 -2.59 -8.95
CA ARG A 320 -31.28 -3.62 -9.99
C ARG A 320 -29.94 -3.91 -10.65
N GLY A 321 -29.17 -2.88 -10.97
CA GLY A 321 -27.84 -2.99 -11.57
C GLY A 321 -26.82 -3.72 -10.68
N TYR A 322 -26.85 -3.52 -9.36
CA TYR A 322 -26.05 -4.30 -8.41
C TYR A 322 -26.52 -5.76 -8.32
N LYS A 323 -27.84 -6.00 -8.27
CA LYS A 323 -28.41 -7.36 -8.21
C LYS A 323 -28.16 -8.17 -9.49
N SER A 324 -28.07 -7.54 -10.65
CA SER A 324 -27.71 -8.20 -11.91
C SER A 324 -26.20 -8.35 -12.12
N GLY A 325 -25.36 -7.77 -11.24
CA GLY A 325 -23.91 -7.72 -11.43
C GLY A 325 -23.48 -6.88 -12.65
N LYS A 326 -24.36 -6.02 -13.18
CA LYS A 326 -24.05 -5.03 -14.22
C LYS A 326 -23.26 -3.86 -13.63
N ILE A 327 -23.68 -3.41 -12.46
CA ILE A 327 -22.97 -2.43 -11.63
C ILE A 327 -22.22 -3.19 -10.54
N ILE A 328 -20.94 -2.87 -10.38
CA ILE A 328 -19.98 -3.50 -9.47
C ILE A 328 -19.26 -2.46 -8.62
N THR A 329 -18.67 -2.90 -7.51
CA THR A 329 -17.75 -2.13 -6.67
C THR A 329 -16.31 -2.58 -6.95
N SER A 330 -15.33 -2.00 -6.23
CA SER A 330 -13.95 -2.47 -6.28
C SER A 330 -13.79 -3.94 -5.85
N LYS A 331 -14.68 -4.47 -5.00
CA LYS A 331 -14.63 -5.85 -4.50
C LYS A 331 -14.91 -6.89 -5.59
N GLU A 332 -15.86 -6.63 -6.46
CA GLU A 332 -16.12 -7.49 -7.63
C GLU A 332 -15.15 -7.16 -8.77
N ALA A 333 -14.80 -5.89 -8.98
CA ALA A 333 -13.89 -5.48 -10.06
C ALA A 333 -12.49 -6.12 -9.94
N ILE A 334 -11.94 -6.26 -8.73
CA ILE A 334 -10.65 -6.92 -8.51
C ILE A 334 -10.71 -8.45 -8.67
N ASN A 335 -11.91 -9.02 -8.67
CA ASN A 335 -12.19 -10.45 -8.78
C ASN A 335 -12.98 -10.77 -10.07
N LEU A 336 -12.91 -9.89 -11.06
CA LEU A 336 -13.50 -10.08 -12.38
C LEU A 336 -12.65 -11.07 -13.19
N GLU A 337 -12.81 -12.37 -12.96
CA GLU A 337 -11.95 -13.42 -13.54
C GLU A 337 -12.00 -13.53 -15.07
N GLN A 338 -13.13 -13.14 -15.68
CA GLN A 338 -13.31 -13.12 -17.13
C GLN A 338 -13.00 -11.73 -17.67
N LYS A 339 -12.22 -11.66 -18.75
CA LYS A 339 -11.95 -10.39 -19.44
C LYS A 339 -13.24 -9.88 -20.08
N ILE A 340 -13.53 -8.60 -19.89
CA ILE A 340 -14.65 -7.86 -20.47
C ILE A 340 -14.17 -6.93 -21.59
N ASP A 341 -15.06 -6.49 -22.48
CA ASP A 341 -14.72 -5.60 -23.59
C ASP A 341 -14.70 -4.11 -23.19
N SER A 342 -15.56 -3.71 -22.24
CA SER A 342 -15.70 -2.30 -21.86
C SER A 342 -16.20 -2.07 -20.43
N ILE A 343 -15.72 -0.98 -19.81
CA ILE A 343 -16.12 -0.58 -18.46
C ILE A 343 -16.34 0.93 -18.33
N VAL A 344 -17.43 1.31 -17.66
CA VAL A 344 -17.68 2.68 -17.22
C VAL A 344 -17.34 2.79 -15.73
N ILE A 345 -16.46 3.72 -15.36
CA ILE A 345 -16.04 3.97 -13.99
C ILE A 345 -16.69 5.27 -13.50
N ILE A 346 -17.49 5.19 -12.43
CA ILE A 346 -18.12 6.35 -11.79
C ILE A 346 -17.28 6.74 -10.57
N GLY A 347 -16.67 7.92 -10.65
CA GLY A 347 -15.81 8.49 -9.61
C GLY A 347 -14.33 8.44 -9.98
N GLY A 348 -13.76 9.61 -10.29
CA GLY A 348 -12.34 9.82 -10.61
C GLY A 348 -11.42 9.93 -9.39
N GLY A 349 -11.70 9.17 -8.33
CA GLY A 349 -10.84 9.05 -7.15
C GLY A 349 -9.72 8.02 -7.33
N VAL A 350 -8.89 7.84 -6.30
CA VAL A 350 -7.74 6.91 -6.28
C VAL A 350 -8.09 5.53 -6.84
N ILE A 351 -9.15 4.91 -6.31
CA ILE A 351 -9.63 3.58 -6.72
C ILE A 351 -9.97 3.56 -8.22
N GLY A 352 -10.78 4.52 -8.68
CA GLY A 352 -11.21 4.59 -10.08
C GLY A 352 -10.06 4.83 -11.06
N VAL A 353 -9.06 5.62 -10.65
CA VAL A 353 -7.85 5.91 -11.43
C VAL A 353 -6.90 4.71 -11.52
N GLU A 354 -6.68 4.00 -10.40
CA GLU A 354 -5.89 2.75 -10.40
C GLU A 354 -6.56 1.66 -11.26
N PHE A 355 -7.87 1.45 -11.12
CA PHE A 355 -8.60 0.49 -11.96
C PHE A 355 -8.63 0.89 -13.44
N ALA A 356 -8.77 2.18 -13.75
CA ALA A 356 -8.72 2.65 -15.14
C ALA A 356 -7.41 2.23 -15.83
N GLN A 357 -6.29 2.35 -15.14
CA GLN A 357 -5.00 1.96 -15.71
C GLN A 357 -4.86 0.43 -15.86
N ILE A 358 -5.29 -0.37 -14.88
CA ILE A 358 -5.32 -1.84 -14.98
C ILE A 358 -6.14 -2.29 -16.20
N PHE A 359 -7.37 -1.76 -16.34
CA PHE A 359 -8.27 -2.16 -17.41
C PHE A 359 -7.78 -1.67 -18.79
N SER A 360 -7.27 -0.43 -18.90
CA SER A 360 -6.75 0.08 -20.19
C SER A 360 -5.51 -0.69 -20.65
N ALA A 361 -4.57 -1.01 -19.75
CA ALA A 361 -3.39 -1.81 -20.06
C ALA A 361 -3.75 -3.26 -20.49
N ALA A 362 -4.84 -3.81 -19.96
CA ALA A 362 -5.39 -5.09 -20.42
C ALA A 362 -6.13 -5.00 -21.78
N GLY A 363 -6.19 -3.82 -22.39
CA GLY A 363 -6.90 -3.57 -23.66
C GLY A 363 -8.42 -3.58 -23.51
N ILE A 364 -8.95 -3.12 -22.38
CA ILE A 364 -10.39 -2.98 -22.11
C ILE A 364 -10.77 -1.52 -22.32
N LYS A 365 -11.89 -1.24 -22.99
CA LYS A 365 -12.32 0.13 -23.26
C LYS A 365 -12.84 0.80 -21.97
N VAL A 366 -12.08 1.74 -21.43
CA VAL A 366 -12.44 2.47 -20.19
C VAL A 366 -13.08 3.84 -20.50
N THR A 367 -14.14 4.18 -19.77
CA THR A 367 -14.61 5.58 -19.64
C THR A 367 -14.79 5.96 -18.17
N ILE A 368 -14.18 7.05 -17.71
CA ILE A 368 -14.39 7.62 -16.38
C ILE A 368 -15.43 8.75 -16.44
N LEU A 369 -16.48 8.66 -15.63
CA LEU A 369 -17.39 9.76 -15.30
C LEU A 369 -16.99 10.33 -13.93
N GLN A 370 -16.68 11.62 -13.88
CA GLN A 370 -16.23 12.32 -12.69
C GLN A 370 -17.11 13.55 -12.44
N ASN A 371 -17.68 13.67 -11.24
CA ASN A 371 -18.58 14.77 -10.90
C ASN A 371 -17.86 16.10 -10.58
N LEU A 372 -16.57 16.04 -10.27
CA LEU A 372 -15.72 17.21 -10.05
C LEU A 372 -15.02 17.66 -11.34
N PRO A 373 -14.43 18.87 -11.39
CA PRO A 373 -13.76 19.37 -12.60
C PRO A 373 -12.51 18.60 -13.03
N ARG A 374 -11.94 17.75 -12.17
CA ARG A 374 -10.68 17.01 -12.40
C ARG A 374 -10.66 15.65 -11.70
N LEU A 375 -9.83 14.74 -12.20
CA LEU A 375 -9.47 13.49 -11.51
C LEU A 375 -8.59 13.80 -10.28
N LEU A 376 -8.64 12.92 -9.27
CA LEU A 376 -7.90 13.05 -8.01
C LEU A 376 -8.02 14.45 -7.38
N ALA A 377 -9.23 15.03 -7.38
CA ALA A 377 -9.42 16.46 -7.14
C ALA A 377 -8.87 17.02 -5.82
N ASN A 378 -8.69 16.18 -4.80
CA ASN A 378 -8.12 16.52 -3.50
C ASN A 378 -6.58 16.69 -3.51
N LEU A 379 -5.90 16.33 -4.61
CA LEU A 379 -4.45 16.52 -4.78
C LEU A 379 -4.13 17.87 -5.43
N ASP A 380 -2.84 18.22 -5.44
CA ASP A 380 -2.30 19.37 -6.16
C ASP A 380 -2.73 19.36 -7.64
N SER A 381 -3.14 20.52 -8.16
CA SER A 381 -3.72 20.60 -9.50
C SER A 381 -2.79 20.18 -10.64
N GLU A 382 -1.48 20.31 -10.49
CA GLU A 382 -0.52 19.85 -11.51
C GLU A 382 -0.47 18.31 -11.58
N ILE A 383 -0.55 17.64 -10.42
CA ILE A 383 -0.62 16.17 -10.34
C ILE A 383 -1.88 15.65 -11.04
N SER A 384 -3.05 16.26 -10.75
CA SER A 384 -4.31 15.92 -11.43
C SER A 384 -4.22 16.06 -12.95
N GLN A 385 -3.54 17.09 -13.46
CA GLN A 385 -3.37 17.30 -14.91
C GLN A 385 -2.49 16.22 -15.55
N ILE A 386 -1.33 15.95 -14.94
CA ILE A 386 -0.36 14.96 -15.41
C ILE A 386 -0.99 13.56 -15.49
N ILE A 387 -1.66 13.09 -14.44
CA ILE A 387 -2.28 11.75 -14.46
C ILE A 387 -3.47 11.67 -15.41
N THR A 388 -4.26 12.75 -15.54
CA THR A 388 -5.37 12.78 -16.52
C THR A 388 -4.82 12.67 -17.95
N LYS A 389 -3.73 13.36 -18.27
CA LYS A 389 -3.07 13.23 -19.57
C LYS A 389 -2.55 11.81 -19.80
N ASN A 390 -1.83 11.22 -18.83
CA ASN A 390 -1.34 9.84 -18.93
C ASN A 390 -2.46 8.82 -19.24
N LEU A 391 -3.60 8.91 -18.54
CA LEU A 391 -4.74 8.03 -18.79
C LEU A 391 -5.34 8.24 -20.20
N VAL A 392 -5.49 9.50 -20.64
CA VAL A 392 -6.03 9.83 -21.97
C VAL A 392 -5.09 9.35 -23.08
N ASP A 393 -3.77 9.53 -22.93
CA ASP A 393 -2.76 9.03 -23.87
C ASP A 393 -2.80 7.48 -23.96
N LYS A 394 -3.14 6.79 -22.86
CA LYS A 394 -3.41 5.34 -22.81
C LYS A 394 -4.84 4.94 -23.22
N GLY A 395 -5.58 5.82 -23.89
CA GLY A 395 -6.89 5.51 -24.48
C GLY A 395 -8.10 5.57 -23.53
N VAL A 396 -7.92 5.99 -22.27
CA VAL A 396 -9.04 6.16 -21.33
C VAL A 396 -9.84 7.41 -21.68
N LYS A 397 -11.15 7.27 -21.93
CA LYS A 397 -12.04 8.44 -22.06
C LYS A 397 -12.33 9.02 -20.68
N VAL A 398 -12.13 10.31 -20.49
CA VAL A 398 -12.45 11.01 -19.23
C VAL A 398 -13.51 12.08 -19.48
N ILE A 399 -14.59 12.07 -18.69
CA ILE A 399 -15.65 13.08 -18.72
C ILE A 399 -15.80 13.64 -17.30
N THR A 400 -15.53 14.94 -17.14
CA THR A 400 -15.60 15.65 -15.85
C THR A 400 -16.87 16.49 -15.75
N ASN A 401 -17.18 16.99 -14.54
CA ASN A 401 -18.41 17.75 -14.25
C ASN A 401 -19.72 17.01 -14.58
N THR A 402 -19.73 15.66 -14.51
CA THR A 402 -20.92 14.84 -14.80
C THR A 402 -21.78 14.62 -13.56
N ASN A 403 -23.09 14.81 -13.66
CA ASN A 403 -24.03 14.51 -12.58
C ASN A 403 -24.81 13.21 -12.89
N ILE A 404 -24.57 12.13 -12.14
CA ILE A 404 -25.24 10.84 -12.39
C ILE A 404 -26.69 10.91 -11.90
N LEU A 405 -27.65 10.57 -12.76
CA LEU A 405 -29.08 10.69 -12.46
C LEU A 405 -29.71 9.35 -12.06
N ARG A 406 -29.52 8.31 -12.87
CA ARG A 406 -30.12 6.97 -12.68
C ARG A 406 -29.46 5.90 -13.55
N PHE A 407 -29.81 4.65 -13.29
CA PHE A 407 -29.51 3.49 -14.13
C PHE A 407 -30.80 2.94 -14.72
N GLU A 408 -30.87 2.80 -16.04
CA GLU A 408 -32.07 2.41 -16.79
C GLU A 408 -31.62 1.66 -18.07
N ASP A 409 -32.31 0.57 -18.42
CA ASP A 409 -32.05 -0.24 -19.62
C ASP A 409 -30.58 -0.63 -19.88
N ASP A 410 -29.86 -1.02 -18.81
CA ASP A 410 -28.42 -1.33 -18.81
C ASP A 410 -27.48 -0.16 -19.21
N GLN A 411 -27.97 1.07 -19.03
CA GLN A 411 -27.25 2.32 -19.28
C GLN A 411 -27.19 3.21 -18.03
N ILE A 412 -26.12 4.00 -17.94
CA ILE A 412 -26.01 5.13 -17.01
C ILE A 412 -26.55 6.37 -17.70
N ILE A 413 -27.53 6.99 -17.04
CA ILE A 413 -28.10 8.26 -17.45
C ILE A 413 -27.50 9.34 -16.57
N TYR A 414 -26.85 10.31 -17.19
CA TYR A 414 -26.12 11.37 -16.52
C TYR A 414 -26.37 12.72 -17.21
N GLU A 415 -26.18 13.79 -16.47
CA GLU A 415 -26.21 15.15 -16.98
C GLU A 415 -24.78 15.62 -17.25
N PHE A 416 -24.58 16.25 -18.40
CA PHE A 416 -23.34 16.87 -18.84
C PHE A 416 -23.67 18.14 -19.65
N GLU A 417 -23.04 19.27 -19.33
CA GLU A 417 -23.28 20.57 -19.97
C GLU A 417 -24.78 20.97 -20.06
N GLY A 418 -25.58 20.61 -19.05
CA GLY A 418 -27.02 20.88 -18.99
C GLY A 418 -27.88 20.01 -19.94
N LYS A 419 -27.33 18.92 -20.47
CA LYS A 419 -28.03 17.94 -21.31
C LYS A 419 -28.02 16.58 -20.62
N THR A 420 -29.09 15.81 -20.83
CA THR A 420 -29.14 14.40 -20.45
C THR A 420 -28.42 13.57 -21.52
N GLU A 421 -27.39 12.85 -21.09
CA GLU A 421 -26.57 11.96 -21.88
C GLU A 421 -26.70 10.51 -21.39
N LEU A 422 -26.39 9.55 -22.26
CA LEU A 422 -26.47 8.12 -22.00
C LEU A 422 -25.11 7.46 -22.26
N ILE A 423 -24.72 6.51 -21.42
CA ILE A 423 -23.54 5.67 -21.67
C ILE A 423 -23.76 4.25 -21.17
N THR A 424 -23.27 3.27 -21.94
CA THR A 424 -23.21 1.87 -21.53
C THR A 424 -21.77 1.36 -21.63
N GLY A 425 -21.51 0.31 -20.86
CA GLY A 425 -20.33 -0.53 -20.92
C GLY A 425 -20.74 -1.94 -20.52
N GLU A 426 -19.88 -2.94 -20.70
CA GLU A 426 -20.19 -4.30 -20.28
C GLU A 426 -20.40 -4.38 -18.76
N LYS A 427 -19.53 -3.71 -18.00
CA LYS A 427 -19.66 -3.46 -16.56
C LYS A 427 -19.63 -1.97 -16.23
N ILE A 428 -20.17 -1.61 -15.07
CA ILE A 428 -20.11 -0.26 -14.50
C ILE A 428 -19.49 -0.36 -13.10
N LEU A 429 -18.29 0.18 -12.90
CA LEU A 429 -17.63 0.26 -11.60
C LEU A 429 -18.03 1.55 -10.87
N VAL A 430 -18.55 1.44 -9.64
CA VAL A 430 -18.75 2.59 -8.75
C VAL A 430 -17.60 2.66 -7.74
N SER A 431 -16.84 3.76 -7.79
CA SER A 431 -15.60 3.98 -7.01
C SER A 431 -15.59 5.34 -6.31
N ILE A 432 -16.74 5.79 -5.80
CA ILE A 432 -16.94 7.13 -5.20
C ILE A 432 -16.42 7.29 -3.76
N GLY A 433 -15.55 6.39 -3.27
CA GLY A 433 -15.00 6.38 -1.91
C GLY A 433 -15.55 5.25 -1.02
N ARG A 434 -15.25 5.29 0.29
CA ARG A 434 -15.56 4.24 1.30
C ARG A 434 -16.36 4.80 2.50
N GLN A 435 -16.79 4.00 3.48
CA GLN A 435 -17.46 4.44 4.72
C GLN A 435 -17.10 3.52 5.91
N ALA A 436 -17.02 4.05 7.12
CA ALA A 436 -16.81 3.27 8.35
C ALA A 436 -17.88 2.17 8.56
N ASN A 437 -17.45 0.99 9.04
CA ASN A 437 -18.31 -0.16 9.30
C ASN A 437 -18.73 -0.25 10.79
N SER A 438 -19.70 0.58 11.18
CA SER A 438 -20.13 0.79 12.57
C SER A 438 -21.39 0.02 13.00
N GLN A 439 -21.80 -1.02 12.25
CA GLN A 439 -23.03 -1.76 12.53
C GLN A 439 -23.03 -2.37 13.95
N GLY A 440 -24.08 -2.07 14.74
CA GLY A 440 -24.27 -2.59 16.09
C GLY A 440 -23.55 -1.81 17.21
N LEU A 441 -22.74 -0.79 16.87
CA LEU A 441 -21.95 -0.04 17.85
C LEU A 441 -22.76 0.99 18.64
N ALA A 442 -23.68 1.70 17.96
CA ALA A 442 -24.54 2.69 18.61
C ALA A 442 -25.51 2.02 19.61
N GLU A 443 -26.01 0.83 19.27
CA GLU A 443 -26.90 0.00 20.08
C GLU A 443 -26.25 -0.53 21.37
N VAL A 444 -24.92 -0.47 21.47
CA VAL A 444 -24.16 -0.78 22.70
C VAL A 444 -23.57 0.46 23.40
N GLY A 445 -23.84 1.67 22.88
CA GLY A 445 -23.49 2.94 23.51
C GLY A 445 -22.21 3.62 22.99
N ILE A 446 -21.64 3.18 21.88
CA ILE A 446 -20.50 3.84 21.24
C ILE A 446 -20.99 5.03 20.40
N GLU A 447 -20.39 6.20 20.59
CA GLU A 447 -20.75 7.42 19.87
C GLU A 447 -20.21 7.45 18.43
N LEU A 448 -21.08 7.85 17.49
CA LEU A 448 -20.81 7.94 16.06
C LEU A 448 -20.99 9.38 15.57
N ASP A 449 -20.14 9.81 14.63
CA ASP A 449 -20.31 11.08 13.91
C ASP A 449 -21.51 11.04 12.95
N SER A 450 -21.87 12.19 12.39
CA SER A 450 -22.98 12.31 11.41
C SER A 450 -22.79 11.52 10.12
N ARG A 451 -21.62 10.91 9.91
CA ARG A 451 -21.29 10.03 8.78
C ARG A 451 -21.24 8.55 9.20
N GLY A 452 -21.49 8.22 10.47
CA GLY A 452 -21.46 6.87 11.03
C GLY A 452 -20.06 6.37 11.41
N SER A 453 -19.09 7.27 11.59
CA SER A 453 -17.71 6.94 11.99
C SER A 453 -17.59 6.99 13.51
N VAL A 454 -16.82 6.10 14.14
CA VAL A 454 -16.65 6.13 15.60
C VAL A 454 -15.79 7.34 16.00
N ILE A 455 -16.28 8.13 16.96
CA ILE A 455 -15.54 9.29 17.47
C ILE A 455 -14.44 8.81 18.43
N VAL A 456 -13.21 9.30 18.25
CA VAL A 456 -12.05 8.90 19.07
C VAL A 456 -11.11 10.05 19.44
N ASP A 457 -10.46 9.90 20.60
CA ASP A 457 -9.35 10.75 21.07
C ASP A 457 -8.03 10.49 20.30
N ASP A 458 -6.96 11.20 20.67
CA ASP A 458 -5.63 11.05 20.06
C ASP A 458 -4.88 9.76 20.47
N GLN A 459 -5.46 8.99 21.40
CA GLN A 459 -5.04 7.64 21.80
C GLN A 459 -5.98 6.54 21.26
N CYS A 460 -6.84 6.88 20.30
CA CYS A 460 -7.85 6.00 19.68
C CYS A 460 -8.95 5.47 20.63
N ARG A 461 -9.14 6.06 21.81
CA ARG A 461 -10.23 5.72 22.75
C ARG A 461 -11.56 6.25 22.28
N THR A 462 -12.62 5.49 22.51
CA THR A 462 -14.01 5.93 22.33
C THR A 462 -14.54 6.63 23.60
N ASN A 463 -15.82 7.00 23.61
CA ASN A 463 -16.54 7.48 24.80
C ASN A 463 -16.68 6.41 25.92
N VAL A 464 -16.49 5.11 25.62
CA VAL A 464 -16.61 4.00 26.59
C VAL A 464 -15.25 3.52 27.09
N ASP A 465 -15.12 3.35 28.41
CA ASP A 465 -13.87 2.93 29.04
C ASP A 465 -13.44 1.50 28.66
N GLY A 466 -12.18 1.37 28.26
CA GLY A 466 -11.61 0.15 27.70
C GLY A 466 -11.99 -0.15 26.24
N VAL A 467 -12.73 0.73 25.54
CA VAL A 467 -13.09 0.53 24.13
C VAL A 467 -12.38 1.53 23.22
N TYR A 468 -11.71 1.00 22.20
CA TYR A 468 -10.88 1.72 21.22
C TYR A 468 -11.41 1.47 19.81
N ALA A 469 -11.26 2.42 18.89
CA ALA A 469 -11.60 2.23 17.48
C ALA A 469 -10.46 2.67 16.56
N ILE A 470 -10.08 1.80 15.62
CA ILE A 470 -8.84 1.94 14.85
C ILE A 470 -9.05 1.88 13.33
N GLY A 471 -8.08 2.43 12.59
CA GLY A 471 -8.13 2.55 11.13
C GLY A 471 -9.39 3.25 10.64
N ASP A 472 -9.89 2.76 9.50
CA ASP A 472 -11.04 3.30 8.77
C ASP A 472 -12.32 3.52 9.58
N LEU A 473 -12.54 2.77 10.67
CA LEU A 473 -13.72 2.91 11.53
C LEU A 473 -13.79 4.29 12.19
N SER A 474 -12.63 4.90 12.48
CA SER A 474 -12.50 6.25 13.01
C SER A 474 -12.65 7.36 11.95
N ALA A 475 -12.59 6.99 10.66
CA ALA A 475 -12.57 7.88 9.50
C ALA A 475 -11.53 9.04 9.52
N LYS A 476 -10.56 9.07 10.45
CA LYS A 476 -9.46 10.07 10.47
C LYS A 476 -8.69 10.07 9.15
N ALA A 477 -8.21 8.90 8.74
CA ALA A 477 -7.74 8.62 7.39
C ALA A 477 -7.94 7.13 7.09
N MET A 478 -8.60 6.82 5.96
CA MET A 478 -8.91 5.44 5.55
C MET A 478 -7.73 4.82 4.79
N LEU A 479 -6.62 4.60 5.51
CA LEU A 479 -5.33 4.16 4.98
C LEU A 479 -4.75 3.04 5.85
N ALA A 480 -4.15 2.03 5.21
CA ALA A 480 -3.64 0.84 5.91
C ALA A 480 -2.53 1.16 6.92
N HIS A 481 -1.61 2.07 6.57
CA HIS A 481 -0.54 2.52 7.47
C HIS A 481 -1.05 3.36 8.65
N VAL A 482 -2.14 4.10 8.47
CA VAL A 482 -2.84 4.78 9.58
C VAL A 482 -3.48 3.75 10.51
N ALA A 483 -4.08 2.69 9.96
CA ALA A 483 -4.59 1.59 10.77
C ALA A 483 -3.48 0.87 11.55
N TYR A 484 -2.28 0.69 10.98
CA TYR A 484 -1.11 0.19 11.74
C TYR A 484 -0.72 1.13 12.88
N ARG A 485 -0.62 2.46 12.65
CA ARG A 485 -0.28 3.40 13.72
C ARG A 485 -1.35 3.43 14.82
N HIS A 486 -2.63 3.39 14.47
CA HIS A 486 -3.72 3.30 15.44
C HIS A 486 -3.64 2.01 16.28
N ALA A 487 -3.24 0.88 15.70
CA ALA A 487 -3.01 -0.36 16.43
C ALA A 487 -1.92 -0.21 17.51
N VAL A 488 -0.75 0.31 17.14
CA VAL A 488 0.34 0.58 18.10
C VAL A 488 -0.10 1.55 19.20
N VAL A 489 -0.76 2.67 18.84
CA VAL A 489 -1.23 3.69 19.79
C VAL A 489 -2.25 3.12 20.78
N SER A 490 -3.24 2.36 20.31
CA SER A 490 -4.27 1.75 21.17
C SER A 490 -3.70 0.67 22.09
N VAL A 491 -2.80 -0.19 21.63
CA VAL A 491 -2.13 -1.19 22.49
C VAL A 491 -1.20 -0.50 23.50
N ALA A 492 -0.48 0.55 23.10
CA ALA A 492 0.30 1.37 24.02
C ALA A 492 -0.59 1.99 25.13
N ALA A 493 -1.77 2.51 24.78
CA ALA A 493 -2.74 3.04 25.73
C ALA A 493 -3.30 1.97 26.68
N ILE A 494 -3.57 0.75 26.20
CA ILE A 494 -3.97 -0.42 27.01
C ILE A 494 -2.88 -0.79 28.02
N LEU A 495 -1.61 -0.68 27.63
CA LEU A 495 -0.44 -0.92 28.49
C LEU A 495 -0.10 0.29 29.40
N GLY A 496 -0.95 1.32 29.45
CA GLY A 496 -0.77 2.50 30.30
C GLY A 496 0.29 3.49 29.81
N LYS A 497 0.78 3.36 28.56
CA LYS A 497 1.72 4.30 27.95
C LYS A 497 0.98 5.49 27.31
N THR A 498 1.62 6.64 27.29
CA THR A 498 1.11 7.83 26.58
C THR A 498 1.75 7.91 25.20
N GLU A 499 1.10 7.31 24.21
CA GLU A 499 1.38 7.54 22.79
C GLU A 499 0.20 8.23 22.12
N LYS A 500 0.49 9.04 21.11
CA LYS A 500 -0.50 9.80 20.33
C LYS A 500 -0.37 9.49 18.84
N TYR A 501 -1.50 9.55 18.15
CA TYR A 501 -1.57 9.63 16.70
C TYR A 501 -1.37 11.08 16.24
N GLN A 502 -0.50 11.29 15.23
CA GLN A 502 -0.29 12.58 14.58
C GLN A 502 -0.82 12.53 13.14
N GLU A 503 -1.71 13.46 12.80
CA GLU A 503 -2.34 13.51 11.46
C GLU A 503 -1.50 14.28 10.44
N LYS A 504 -0.66 15.22 10.89
CA LYS A 504 0.16 16.13 10.06
C LYS A 504 1.09 15.40 9.09
N THR A 505 1.63 14.26 9.51
CA THR A 505 2.71 13.53 8.83
C THR A 505 2.21 12.30 8.07
N VAL A 506 0.90 12.14 7.89
CA VAL A 506 0.31 10.99 7.17
C VAL A 506 0.48 11.14 5.66
N PRO A 507 1.25 10.27 4.97
CA PRO A 507 1.33 10.28 3.53
C PRO A 507 0.09 9.63 2.89
N ALA A 508 -0.26 10.06 1.68
CA ALA A 508 -1.26 9.42 0.82
C ALA A 508 -0.65 9.10 -0.54
N CYS A 509 -0.88 7.87 -1.03
CA CYS A 509 -0.24 7.33 -2.21
C CYS A 509 -1.28 6.84 -3.25
N VAL A 510 -0.98 7.05 -4.53
CA VAL A 510 -1.71 6.48 -5.68
C VAL A 510 -0.69 5.76 -6.55
N TYR A 511 -0.92 4.47 -6.78
CA TYR A 511 0.11 3.57 -7.31
C TYR A 511 -0.06 3.32 -8.80
N THR A 512 -0.57 4.33 -9.51
CA THR A 512 -0.49 4.36 -10.97
C THR A 512 0.96 4.37 -11.44
N HIS A 513 1.17 4.23 -12.74
CA HIS A 513 2.42 4.55 -13.41
C HIS A 513 2.21 5.79 -14.31
N PRO A 514 2.78 6.97 -13.99
CA PRO A 514 3.68 7.26 -12.87
C PRO A 514 2.98 7.19 -11.50
N GLU A 515 3.75 6.90 -10.47
CA GLU A 515 3.28 6.88 -9.09
C GLU A 515 3.05 8.30 -8.57
N ILE A 516 2.22 8.42 -7.54
CA ILE A 516 1.92 9.68 -6.87
C ILE A 516 2.02 9.47 -5.37
N ALA A 517 2.69 10.38 -4.68
CA ALA A 517 2.69 10.42 -3.22
C ALA A 517 2.66 11.87 -2.71
N VAL A 518 1.85 12.11 -1.68
CA VAL A 518 1.66 13.44 -1.08
C VAL A 518 1.67 13.36 0.45
N VAL A 519 2.07 14.44 1.12
CA VAL A 519 1.94 14.63 2.57
C VAL A 519 1.73 16.12 2.87
N GLY A 520 1.00 16.46 3.93
CA GLY A 520 0.72 17.84 4.32
C GLY A 520 -0.18 18.61 3.33
N LEU A 521 -0.05 19.94 3.30
CA LEU A 521 -0.92 20.84 2.53
C LEU A 521 -0.61 20.84 1.02
N THR A 522 -1.62 21.03 0.17
CA THR A 522 -1.42 21.45 -1.24
C THR A 522 -1.08 22.94 -1.34
N GLU A 523 -0.62 23.40 -2.51
CA GLU A 523 -0.35 24.83 -2.74
C GLU A 523 -1.62 25.69 -2.63
N GLU A 524 -2.76 25.17 -3.10
CA GLU A 524 -4.05 25.83 -2.96
C GLU A 524 -4.49 25.90 -1.49
N GLN A 525 -4.31 24.82 -0.73
CA GLN A 525 -4.63 24.78 0.70
C GLN A 525 -3.75 25.71 1.53
N ALA A 526 -2.43 25.70 1.31
CA ALA A 526 -1.49 26.59 2.01
C ALA A 526 -1.82 28.07 1.74
N ARG A 527 -2.19 28.41 0.50
CA ARG A 527 -2.63 29.75 0.10
C ARG A 527 -3.99 30.13 0.71
N GLN A 528 -4.95 29.20 0.78
CA GLN A 528 -6.26 29.42 1.41
C GLN A 528 -6.15 29.61 2.93
N ALA A 529 -5.25 28.87 3.59
CA ALA A 529 -4.96 29.00 5.02
C ALA A 529 -4.07 30.21 5.37
N GLY A 530 -3.61 30.98 4.38
CA GLY A 530 -2.85 32.21 4.59
C GLY A 530 -1.39 32.02 5.00
N HIS A 531 -0.78 30.87 4.72
CA HIS A 531 0.64 30.65 4.97
C HIS A 531 1.51 31.54 4.07
N ASP A 532 2.64 32.01 4.61
CA ASP A 532 3.68 32.68 3.83
C ASP A 532 4.78 31.68 3.46
N PHE A 533 4.71 31.13 2.24
CA PHE A 533 5.53 30.00 1.81
C PHE A 533 6.32 30.25 0.52
N VAL A 534 7.32 29.40 0.27
CA VAL A 534 7.94 29.23 -1.05
C VAL A 534 7.73 27.81 -1.56
N ILE A 535 7.81 27.65 -2.88
CA ILE A 535 7.81 26.34 -3.54
C ILE A 535 9.23 25.95 -3.92
N GLY A 536 9.73 24.85 -3.36
CA GLY A 536 10.82 24.05 -3.93
C GLY A 536 10.26 23.12 -4.99
N LYS A 537 10.91 23.01 -6.16
CA LYS A 537 10.47 22.09 -7.21
C LYS A 537 11.65 21.63 -8.06
N ALA A 538 11.67 20.35 -8.37
CA ALA A 538 12.60 19.69 -9.29
C ALA A 538 11.82 18.71 -10.19
N SER A 539 12.36 18.44 -11.39
CA SER A 539 11.74 17.54 -12.39
C SER A 539 12.59 16.28 -12.55
N PHE A 540 11.95 15.12 -12.72
CA PHE A 540 12.66 13.87 -13.01
C PHE A 540 13.41 13.94 -14.36
N SER A 541 13.04 14.87 -15.24
CA SER A 541 13.76 15.19 -16.49
C SER A 541 15.18 15.72 -16.29
N HIS A 542 15.59 16.04 -15.05
CA HIS A 542 16.95 16.46 -14.71
C HIS A 542 17.69 15.44 -13.83
N ILE A 543 17.05 14.31 -13.48
CA ILE A 543 17.63 13.29 -12.61
C ILE A 543 18.27 12.20 -13.48
N GLY A 544 19.59 12.06 -13.42
CA GLY A 544 20.35 11.14 -14.27
C GLY A 544 19.85 9.69 -14.21
N LYS A 545 19.48 9.21 -13.02
CA LYS A 545 18.91 7.86 -12.83
C LYS A 545 17.56 7.68 -13.55
N ALA A 546 16.74 8.72 -13.60
CA ALA A 546 15.42 8.69 -14.21
C ALA A 546 15.48 8.81 -15.73
N ILE A 547 16.42 9.59 -16.27
CA ILE A 547 16.74 9.63 -17.69
C ILE A 547 17.27 8.25 -18.14
N ALA A 548 18.23 7.68 -17.39
CA ALA A 548 18.84 6.39 -17.72
C ALA A 548 17.88 5.18 -17.62
N SER A 549 16.73 5.31 -16.96
CA SER A 549 15.71 4.26 -16.85
C SER A 549 14.51 4.45 -17.79
N GLY A 550 14.51 5.49 -18.62
CA GLY A 550 13.34 5.90 -19.43
C GLY A 550 12.22 6.59 -18.63
N ASN A 551 12.29 6.61 -17.29
CA ASN A 551 11.21 7.10 -16.41
C ASN A 551 11.42 8.55 -15.95
N ALA A 552 11.76 9.44 -16.87
CA ALA A 552 12.09 10.84 -16.57
C ALA A 552 10.86 11.76 -16.38
N TYR A 553 9.64 11.21 -16.34
CA TYR A 553 8.40 11.98 -16.32
C TYR A 553 7.92 12.31 -14.89
N GLY A 554 7.58 13.57 -14.65
CA GLY A 554 7.03 14.05 -13.38
C GLY A 554 7.95 14.98 -12.59
N PHE A 555 7.62 15.23 -11.31
CA PHE A 555 8.31 16.18 -10.45
C PHE A 555 8.20 15.82 -8.95
N ALA A 556 9.06 16.43 -8.13
CA ALA A 556 8.81 16.64 -6.71
C ALA A 556 8.61 18.14 -6.42
N LYS A 557 7.59 18.48 -5.64
CA LYS A 557 7.23 19.83 -5.18
C LYS A 557 7.21 19.83 -3.65
N LEU A 558 7.99 20.71 -3.03
CA LEU A 558 7.99 20.95 -1.58
C LEU A 558 7.39 22.33 -1.30
N ILE A 559 6.52 22.41 -0.31
CA ILE A 559 5.89 23.65 0.18
C ILE A 559 6.53 24.00 1.51
N ILE A 560 7.22 25.14 1.56
CA ILE A 560 8.10 25.50 2.66
C ILE A 560 7.68 26.82 3.28
N ASP A 561 7.41 26.84 4.59
CA ASP A 561 7.18 28.07 5.35
C ASP A 561 8.42 28.98 5.35
N LYS A 562 8.24 30.28 5.10
CA LYS A 562 9.35 31.23 4.99
C LYS A 562 10.03 31.57 6.30
N LYS A 563 9.31 31.51 7.42
CA LYS A 563 9.78 32.00 8.72
C LYS A 563 10.89 31.11 9.27
N TYR A 564 10.71 29.80 9.16
CA TYR A 564 11.66 28.81 9.71
C TYR A 564 12.23 27.84 8.66
N GLY A 565 11.65 27.74 7.47
CA GLY A 565 12.04 26.72 6.48
C GLY A 565 11.38 25.36 6.72
N GLU A 566 10.31 25.31 7.51
CA GLU A 566 9.53 24.11 7.81
C GLU A 566 8.85 23.57 6.54
N ILE A 567 8.89 22.25 6.34
CA ILE A 567 8.15 21.57 5.27
C ILE A 567 6.68 21.43 5.71
N ILE A 568 5.78 22.19 5.10
CA ILE A 568 4.34 22.17 5.41
C ILE A 568 3.52 21.32 4.42
N GLY A 569 4.14 20.86 3.34
CA GLY A 569 3.59 19.87 2.43
C GLY A 569 4.56 19.44 1.35
N ALA A 570 4.36 18.26 0.78
CA ALA A 570 5.13 17.74 -0.33
C ALA A 570 4.28 16.89 -1.27
N HIS A 571 4.59 16.98 -2.56
CA HIS A 571 3.81 16.42 -3.66
C HIS A 571 4.76 15.87 -4.72
N ILE A 572 4.78 14.55 -4.87
CA ILE A 572 5.64 13.83 -5.81
C ILE A 572 4.74 13.11 -6.82
N ILE A 573 5.07 13.23 -8.10
CA ILE A 573 4.55 12.38 -9.17
C ILE A 573 5.73 11.93 -10.05
N GLY A 574 5.89 10.63 -10.27
CA GLY A 574 7.02 10.08 -11.01
C GLY A 574 7.38 8.64 -10.60
N PRO A 575 8.59 8.15 -10.94
CA PRO A 575 9.07 6.83 -10.52
C PRO A 575 9.27 6.75 -9.00
N VAL A 576 8.88 5.62 -8.39
CA VAL A 576 9.06 5.28 -6.96
C VAL A 576 8.62 6.37 -5.97
N ALA A 577 7.65 7.21 -6.37
CA ALA A 577 7.14 8.31 -5.55
C ALA A 577 6.61 7.81 -4.19
N THR A 578 6.03 6.61 -4.16
CA THR A 578 5.46 6.00 -2.95
C THR A 578 6.50 5.53 -1.93
N ASP A 579 7.73 5.24 -2.36
CA ASP A 579 8.87 5.01 -1.46
C ASP A 579 9.49 6.35 -1.02
N LEU A 580 9.73 7.26 -1.99
CA LEU A 580 10.42 8.54 -1.78
C LEU A 580 9.75 9.44 -0.74
N ILE A 581 8.42 9.43 -0.64
CA ILE A 581 7.69 10.26 0.33
C ILE A 581 8.08 9.98 1.78
N SER A 582 8.60 8.78 2.08
CA SER A 582 8.99 8.34 3.42
C SER A 582 10.09 9.20 4.04
N GLU A 583 11.03 9.68 3.23
CA GLU A 583 12.09 10.60 3.68
C GLU A 583 11.48 11.91 4.21
N ILE A 584 10.50 12.45 3.50
CA ILE A 584 9.84 13.71 3.84
C ILE A 584 8.90 13.53 5.03
N VAL A 585 8.23 12.38 5.16
CA VAL A 585 7.45 12.02 6.35
C VAL A 585 8.33 12.05 7.61
N ILE A 586 9.49 11.39 7.58
CA ILE A 586 10.44 11.39 8.71
C ILE A 586 10.97 12.81 8.98
N ALA A 587 11.30 13.57 7.94
CA ALA A 587 11.75 14.95 8.09
C ALA A 587 10.68 15.84 8.76
N MET A 588 9.41 15.74 8.35
CA MET A 588 8.30 16.49 8.95
C MET A 588 7.99 16.06 10.39
N ASP A 589 8.10 14.77 10.71
CA ASP A 589 7.86 14.24 12.07
C ASP A 589 9.00 14.60 13.04
N SER A 590 10.21 14.74 12.51
CA SER A 590 11.42 15.12 13.26
C SER A 590 11.71 16.64 13.24
N GLU A 591 10.77 17.46 12.76
CA GLU A 591 10.89 18.93 12.61
C GLU A 591 12.13 19.41 11.82
N VAL A 592 12.65 18.58 10.91
CA VAL A 592 13.78 18.88 10.03
C VAL A 592 13.37 19.95 9.01
N THR A 593 14.18 21.01 8.87
CA THR A 593 13.88 22.08 7.91
C THR A 593 14.43 21.76 6.53
N VAL A 594 14.00 22.54 5.53
CA VAL A 594 14.54 22.44 4.17
C VAL A 594 16.04 22.75 4.10
N TYR A 595 16.61 23.43 5.11
CA TYR A 595 18.04 23.74 5.14
C TYR A 595 18.89 22.51 5.45
N GLU A 596 18.51 21.69 6.44
CA GLU A 596 19.18 20.41 6.71
C GLU A 596 18.97 19.44 5.54
N LEU A 597 17.75 19.37 4.99
CA LEU A 597 17.43 18.50 3.85
C LEU A 597 18.25 18.83 2.59
N ALA A 598 18.52 20.11 2.33
CA ALA A 598 19.38 20.55 1.22
C ALA A 598 20.89 20.46 1.53
N ALA A 599 21.27 20.28 2.80
CA ALA A 599 22.65 20.08 3.24
C ALA A 599 23.03 18.59 3.36
N ALA A 600 22.04 17.71 3.47
CA ALA A 600 22.21 16.27 3.43
C ALA A 600 22.88 15.80 2.11
N ILE A 601 23.58 14.67 2.19
CA ILE A 601 24.22 14.03 1.04
C ILE A 601 23.32 12.89 0.56
N HIS A 602 22.62 13.12 -0.55
CA HIS A 602 21.85 12.09 -1.22
C HIS A 602 22.76 11.20 -2.08
N PRO A 603 22.50 9.88 -2.16
CA PRO A 603 23.28 8.97 -2.99
C PRO A 603 23.08 9.28 -4.49
N HIS A 604 24.14 9.16 -5.28
CA HIS A 604 24.14 9.43 -6.72
C HIS A 604 24.67 8.23 -7.54
N PRO A 605 24.07 7.88 -8.70
CA PRO A 605 22.82 8.41 -9.25
C PRO A 605 21.60 7.66 -8.71
N THR A 606 20.63 8.37 -8.12
CA THR A 606 19.39 7.77 -7.59
C THR A 606 18.14 8.62 -7.88
N TYR A 607 16.96 8.06 -7.60
CA TYR A 607 15.71 8.82 -7.70
C TYR A 607 15.53 9.83 -6.55
N SER A 608 16.12 9.60 -5.37
CA SER A 608 15.91 10.47 -4.20
C SER A 608 16.61 11.82 -4.30
N GLU A 609 17.58 11.97 -5.21
CA GLU A 609 18.14 13.27 -5.61
C GLU A 609 17.06 14.30 -6.02
N ILE A 610 15.86 13.85 -6.44
CA ILE A 610 14.71 14.75 -6.72
C ILE A 610 14.27 15.56 -5.50
N ILE A 611 14.35 14.98 -4.30
CA ILE A 611 13.96 15.62 -3.03
C ILE A 611 15.01 16.68 -2.69
N TRP A 612 16.28 16.32 -2.80
CA TRP A 612 17.43 17.21 -2.58
C TRP A 612 17.43 18.41 -3.55
N GLU A 613 17.19 18.21 -4.84
CA GLU A 613 17.08 19.32 -5.80
C GLU A 613 15.85 20.19 -5.53
N ALA A 614 14.72 19.61 -5.12
CA ALA A 614 13.55 20.40 -4.69
C ALA A 614 13.86 21.23 -3.43
N ALA A 615 14.60 20.67 -2.47
CA ALA A 615 15.05 21.37 -1.26
C ALA A 615 16.05 22.50 -1.58
N ARG A 616 17.06 22.25 -2.42
CA ARG A 616 17.99 23.27 -2.92
C ARG A 616 17.28 24.39 -3.68
N SER A 617 16.28 24.05 -4.49
CA SER A 617 15.41 24.99 -5.21
C SER A 617 14.66 25.91 -4.23
N ALA A 618 14.16 25.38 -3.11
CA ALA A 618 13.55 26.19 -2.03
C ALA A 618 14.57 27.05 -1.29
N VAL A 619 15.69 26.47 -0.80
CA VAL A 619 16.74 27.20 -0.06
C VAL A 619 17.30 28.37 -0.89
N THR A 620 17.48 28.18 -2.19
CA THR A 620 17.93 29.25 -3.10
C THR A 620 16.91 30.39 -3.20
N LYS A 621 15.61 30.11 -3.12
CA LYS A 621 14.55 31.13 -3.11
C LYS A 621 14.50 31.85 -1.76
N LEU A 622 14.56 31.13 -0.64
CA LEU A 622 14.60 31.70 0.71
C LEU A 622 15.80 32.64 0.90
N LYS A 623 17.00 32.25 0.42
CA LYS A 623 18.20 33.09 0.47
C LYS A 623 18.11 34.37 -0.36
N LYS A 624 17.24 34.44 -1.37
CA LYS A 624 17.00 35.65 -2.19
C LYS A 624 15.93 36.59 -1.59
N MET A 625 15.27 36.18 -0.51
CA MET A 625 14.25 36.95 0.21
C MET A 625 14.75 37.55 1.53
N LYS A 626 15.99 37.20 1.92
CA LYS A 626 16.75 37.81 3.03
C LYS A 626 17.69 38.87 2.47
#